data_AF-A0A2X1ULK8-F1
#
_entry.id   AF-A0A2X1ULK8-F1
#
_cell.length_a   1.000
_cell.length_b   1.000
_cell.length_c   1.000
_cell.angle_alpha   90.00
_cell.angle_beta   90.00
_cell.angle_gamma   90.00
#
_symmetry.space_group_name_H-M   'P 1'
#
loop_
_entity.id
_entity.type
_entity.pdbx_description
1 polymer ?
#
loop_
_entity_poly.entity_id
_entity_poly.type
_entity_poly.pdbx_seq_one_letter_code
_entity_poly.pdbx_strand_id
1 'polypeptide(L)'
;MKLSNVVKYFNNTPYYCAYTGDLMGYGQLDVWDDSKRDGLTVQRRIFEVDVGSPMPSRGVITFEGDHWLVGFLNKDLFQGKVHREKYVLHQAEEEVDYRSIKEHLEDAEGVGIFAARVWIKTTSQVEISSEKFNQMQVFTSRSEPVEVGDVFTFSSKQYIVTEVYPSTAGHQVSICEELDKGALEVGVVSDEVYDPITETMQTTDKPIKVFKLRWQSHFDYLSLATPNFERGDIQGATLTQLEIGTVLTLSNVRWRVNHVQQREGVYFHHLRRA
;
A
#
# COMPACT_ATOMS: atom_id res chain seq x y z
N MET A 1 -16.15 46.00 11.61
CA MET A 1 -15.32 44.80 11.85
C MET A 1 -15.28 44.00 10.54
N LYS A 2 -14.12 43.67 9.98
CA LYS A 2 -14.06 42.79 8.80
C LYS A 2 -14.34 41.36 9.27
N LEU A 3 -15.30 40.66 8.64
CA LEU A 3 -15.69 39.30 9.02
C LEU A 3 -14.48 38.34 9.07
N SER A 4 -13.52 38.52 8.16
CA SER A 4 -12.24 37.81 8.14
C SER A 4 -11.49 37.88 9.47
N ASN A 5 -11.55 39.00 10.20
CA ASN A 5 -10.82 39.16 11.46
C ASN A 5 -11.53 38.46 12.62
N VAL A 6 -12.86 38.48 12.63
CA VAL A 6 -13.67 37.75 13.64
C VAL A 6 -13.47 36.26 13.49
N VAL A 7 -13.35 35.81 12.25
CA VAL A 7 -13.13 34.42 11.90
C VAL A 7 -11.78 33.90 12.39
N LYS A 8 -10.70 34.65 12.12
CA LYS A 8 -9.34 34.29 12.56
C LYS A 8 -9.19 34.21 14.07
N TYR A 9 -10.00 34.95 14.83
CA TYR A 9 -9.92 35.00 16.29
C TYR A 9 -10.07 33.63 16.96
N PHE A 10 -10.77 32.69 16.30
CA PHE A 10 -10.99 31.34 16.84
C PHE A 10 -9.92 30.32 16.41
N ASN A 11 -9.04 30.67 15.47
CA ASN A 11 -7.95 29.82 15.02
C ASN A 11 -6.76 29.95 15.98
N ASN A 12 -6.90 29.39 17.18
CA ASN A 12 -5.88 29.50 18.23
C ASN A 12 -5.08 28.21 18.44
N THR A 13 -5.43 27.13 17.74
CA THR A 13 -4.75 25.85 17.93
C THR A 13 -3.65 25.68 16.89
N PRO A 14 -2.38 25.50 17.31
CA PRO A 14 -1.28 25.30 16.37
C PRO A 14 -1.40 23.93 15.69
N TYR A 15 -1.03 23.87 14.41
CA TYR A 15 -0.88 22.63 13.67
C TYR A 15 0.50 22.57 13.02
N TYR A 16 1.03 21.36 12.92
CA TYR A 16 2.40 21.10 12.52
C TYR A 16 2.43 20.19 11.29
N CYS A 17 3.52 20.24 10.54
CA CYS A 17 3.83 19.23 9.53
C CYS A 17 4.12 17.90 10.24
N ALA A 18 3.41 16.83 9.90
CA ALA A 18 3.59 15.54 10.57
C ALA A 18 4.98 14.93 10.33
N TYR A 19 5.60 15.21 9.18
CA TYR A 19 6.90 14.64 8.80
C TYR A 19 8.10 15.44 9.32
N THR A 20 8.00 16.77 9.41
CA THR A 20 9.13 17.63 9.83
C THR A 20 8.98 18.16 11.25
N GLY A 21 7.77 18.18 11.80
CA GLY A 21 7.46 18.80 13.09
C GLY A 21 7.37 20.33 13.04
N ASP A 22 7.53 20.95 11.88
CA ASP A 22 7.50 22.41 11.74
C ASP A 22 6.10 22.96 11.98
N LEU A 23 6.02 24.09 12.69
CA LEU A 23 4.77 24.83 12.87
C LEU A 23 4.32 25.41 11.53
N MET A 24 3.15 25.00 11.06
CA MET A 24 2.57 25.47 9.81
C MET A 24 1.69 26.70 10.04
N GLY A 25 0.98 26.75 11.16
CA GLY A 25 0.15 27.89 11.52
C GLY A 25 -0.84 27.54 12.60
N TYR A 26 -1.96 28.27 12.61
CA TYR A 26 -3.04 28.07 13.55
C TYR A 26 -4.38 27.83 12.83
N GLY A 27 -5.18 26.95 13.39
CA GLY A 27 -6.49 26.59 12.87
C GLY A 27 -7.43 26.18 13.98
N GLN A 28 -8.58 25.66 13.57
CA GLN A 28 -9.59 25.13 14.47
C GLN A 28 -10.18 23.86 13.86
N LEU A 29 -10.29 22.82 14.67
CA LEU A 29 -11.01 21.62 14.28
C LEU A 29 -12.48 21.76 14.69
N ASP A 30 -13.39 21.31 13.81
CA ASP A 30 -14.84 21.38 14.05
C ASP A 30 -15.20 20.59 15.31
N VAL A 31 -16.23 21.07 16.02
CA VAL A 31 -16.66 20.45 17.27
C VAL A 31 -17.14 19.04 16.95
N TRP A 32 -16.86 18.11 17.87
CA TRP A 32 -17.35 16.74 17.74
C TRP A 32 -18.87 16.72 17.62
N ASP A 33 -19.34 16.35 16.43
CA ASP A 33 -20.76 16.30 16.08
C ASP A 33 -21.14 14.87 15.72
N ASP A 34 -21.77 14.17 16.68
CA ASP A 34 -22.17 12.78 16.55
C ASP A 34 -23.28 12.57 15.49
N SER A 35 -23.94 13.66 15.05
CA SER A 35 -25.00 13.60 14.04
C SER A 35 -24.49 13.50 12.60
N LYS A 36 -23.21 13.80 12.35
CA LYS A 36 -22.57 13.76 11.02
C LYS A 36 -21.75 12.49 10.77
N ARG A 37 -22.03 11.41 11.50
CA ARG A 37 -21.29 10.15 11.35
C ARG A 37 -21.36 9.61 9.93
N ASP A 38 -20.18 9.44 9.34
CA ASP A 38 -19.99 8.62 8.16
C ASP A 38 -19.82 7.16 8.61
N GLY A 39 -20.63 6.25 8.03
CA GLY A 39 -20.71 4.85 8.44
C GLY A 39 -19.41 4.06 8.26
N LEU A 40 -18.50 4.52 7.40
CA LEU A 40 -17.19 3.90 7.21
C LEU A 40 -16.06 4.60 7.96
N THR A 41 -16.26 5.84 8.41
CA THR A 41 -15.19 6.67 8.99
C THR A 41 -15.72 7.51 10.16
N VAL A 42 -15.73 6.91 11.35
CA VAL A 42 -16.14 7.56 12.61
C VAL A 42 -15.25 8.76 12.98
N GLN A 43 -14.13 8.97 12.28
CA GLN A 43 -13.13 9.99 12.58
C GLN A 43 -12.93 11.02 11.45
N ARG A 44 -13.84 11.18 10.49
CA ARG A 44 -13.74 12.32 9.57
C ARG A 44 -14.09 13.62 10.31
N ARG A 45 -13.21 14.61 10.25
CA ARG A 45 -13.37 15.91 10.91
C ARG A 45 -13.12 17.04 9.91
N ILE A 46 -13.67 18.21 10.19
CA ILE A 46 -13.41 19.41 9.37
C ILE A 46 -12.36 20.25 10.08
N PHE A 47 -11.35 20.68 9.35
CA PHE A 47 -10.32 21.58 9.84
C PHE A 47 -10.40 22.92 9.14
N GLU A 48 -10.58 23.97 9.93
CA GLU A 48 -10.76 25.32 9.46
C GLU A 48 -9.50 26.14 9.70
N VAL A 49 -9.08 26.86 8.67
CA VAL A 49 -7.91 27.74 8.71
C VAL A 49 -8.22 29.08 8.05
N ASP A 50 -7.31 30.03 8.27
CA ASP A 50 -7.35 31.31 7.59
C ASP A 50 -7.03 31.14 6.10
N VAL A 51 -7.52 32.06 5.28
CA VAL A 51 -7.35 32.01 3.82
C VAL A 51 -5.87 32.14 3.48
N GLY A 52 -5.34 31.17 2.73
CA GLY A 52 -3.93 31.15 2.32
C GLY A 52 -2.99 30.62 3.39
N SER A 53 -3.51 29.95 4.42
CA SER A 53 -2.67 29.24 5.38
C SER A 53 -1.87 28.14 4.68
N PRO A 54 -0.57 27.96 5.00
CA PRO A 54 0.25 26.96 4.36
C PRO A 54 -0.18 25.55 4.79
N MET A 55 -0.17 24.61 3.85
CA MET A 55 -0.41 23.19 4.11
C MET A 55 0.85 22.38 3.77
N PRO A 56 1.13 21.29 4.49
CA PRO A 56 2.28 20.44 4.19
C PRO A 56 2.19 19.88 2.77
N SER A 57 3.31 19.80 2.06
CA SER A 57 3.36 19.27 0.69
C SER A 57 2.88 17.81 0.62
N ARG A 58 3.24 17.00 1.62
CA ARG A 58 2.78 15.62 1.77
C ARG A 58 1.37 15.49 2.36
N GLY A 59 0.70 16.60 2.69
CA GLY A 59 -0.73 16.60 3.07
C GLY A 59 -1.05 15.88 4.38
N VAL A 60 -0.13 15.86 5.35
CA VAL A 60 -0.37 15.30 6.69
C VAL A 60 0.01 16.31 7.75
N ILE A 61 -0.93 16.59 8.64
CA ILE A 61 -0.74 17.53 9.76
C ILE A 61 -0.82 16.81 11.10
N THR A 62 -0.13 17.35 12.09
CA THR A 62 -0.26 16.92 13.49
C THR A 62 -1.03 17.96 14.27
N PHE A 63 -2.01 17.48 15.04
CA PHE A 63 -2.86 18.29 15.90
C PHE A 63 -3.00 17.59 17.25
N GLU A 64 -2.57 18.24 18.34
CA GLU A 64 -2.61 17.70 19.71
C GLU A 64 -1.99 16.29 19.89
N GLY A 65 -1.04 15.92 19.02
CA GLY A 65 -0.36 14.62 19.06
C GLY A 65 -0.95 13.57 18.11
N ASP A 66 -2.13 13.81 17.55
CA ASP A 66 -2.74 12.96 16.52
C ASP A 66 -2.33 13.41 15.11
N HIS A 67 -2.18 12.43 14.21
CA HIS A 67 -1.86 12.67 12.81
C HIS A 67 -3.11 12.62 11.94
N TRP A 68 -3.22 13.56 11.00
CA TRP A 68 -4.40 13.73 10.16
C TRP A 68 -4.01 13.89 8.69
N LEU A 69 -4.61 13.04 7.85
CA LEU A 69 -4.56 13.13 6.40
C LEU A 69 -5.46 14.28 5.93
N VAL A 70 -4.87 15.24 5.23
CA VAL A 70 -5.56 16.44 4.74
C VAL A 70 -6.15 16.15 3.35
N GLY A 71 -7.47 16.31 3.24
CA GLY A 71 -8.22 16.14 2.00
C GLY A 71 -8.38 17.45 1.21
N PHE A 72 -9.49 17.55 0.46
CA PHE A 72 -9.73 18.70 -0.40
C PHE A 72 -9.97 19.99 0.39
N LEU A 73 -9.43 21.08 -0.17
CA LEU A 73 -9.73 22.44 0.22
C LEU A 73 -11.13 22.83 -0.25
N ASN A 74 -11.96 23.28 0.69
CA ASN A 74 -13.26 23.89 0.45
C ASN A 74 -13.24 25.35 0.92
N LYS A 75 -13.60 26.27 0.02
CA LYS A 75 -13.64 27.70 0.32
C LYS A 75 -15.01 28.07 0.88
N ASP A 76 -15.04 28.58 2.10
CA ASP A 76 -16.28 29.05 2.71
C ASP A 76 -16.55 30.50 2.29
N LEU A 77 -17.73 30.72 1.70
CA LEU A 77 -18.12 31.97 1.06
C LEU A 77 -19.17 32.68 1.90
N PHE A 78 -18.92 33.94 2.22
CA PHE A 78 -19.91 34.83 2.80
C PHE A 78 -20.05 36.06 1.90
N GLN A 79 -21.26 36.30 1.40
CA GLN A 79 -21.53 37.42 0.47
C GLN A 79 -20.57 37.45 -0.73
N GLY A 80 -20.27 36.28 -1.31
CA GLY A 80 -19.38 36.15 -2.46
C GLY A 80 -17.89 36.35 -2.17
N LYS A 81 -17.50 36.51 -0.89
CA LYS A 81 -16.10 36.62 -0.47
C LYS A 81 -15.69 35.39 0.34
N VAL A 82 -14.52 34.86 0.04
CA VAL A 82 -13.92 33.78 0.82
C VAL A 82 -13.46 34.34 2.15
N HIS A 83 -13.88 33.71 3.25
CA HIS A 83 -13.53 34.13 4.60
C HIS A 83 -12.86 33.02 5.41
N ARG A 84 -13.05 31.74 5.04
CA ARG A 84 -12.36 30.57 5.60
C ARG A 84 -12.00 29.58 4.52
N GLU A 85 -11.01 28.77 4.85
CA GLU A 85 -10.65 27.57 4.11
C GLU A 85 -10.86 26.37 5.03
N LYS A 86 -11.56 25.35 4.53
CA LYS A 86 -11.91 24.14 5.27
C LYS A 86 -11.35 22.92 4.58
N TYR A 87 -10.76 22.03 5.35
CA TYR A 87 -10.21 20.78 4.88
C TYR A 87 -10.95 19.60 5.50
N VAL A 88 -11.18 18.57 4.71
CA VAL A 88 -11.69 17.29 5.25
C VAL A 88 -10.50 16.51 5.78
N LEU A 89 -10.49 16.22 7.07
CA LEU A 89 -9.46 15.41 7.71
C LEU A 89 -9.90 13.97 7.86
N HIS A 90 -8.95 13.06 7.74
CA HIS A 90 -9.08 11.66 8.10
C HIS A 90 -7.94 11.29 9.04
N GLN A 91 -8.22 10.69 10.20
CA GLN A 91 -7.17 10.36 11.16
C GLN A 91 -6.27 9.26 10.58
N ALA A 92 -4.95 9.46 10.65
CA ALA A 92 -3.98 8.42 10.33
C ALA A 92 -3.83 7.46 11.53
N GLU A 93 -3.67 6.17 11.26
CA GLU A 93 -3.48 5.15 12.31
C GLU A 93 -2.02 5.08 12.74
N GLU A 94 -1.11 4.94 11.78
CA GLU A 94 0.33 4.86 12.01
C GLU A 94 1.13 5.35 10.79
N GLU A 95 2.42 5.61 10.99
CA GLU A 95 3.38 5.74 9.90
C GLU A 95 3.77 4.33 9.43
N VAL A 96 3.51 4.03 8.17
CA VAL A 96 3.77 2.73 7.55
C VAL A 96 4.95 2.80 6.61
N ASP A 97 5.64 1.68 6.51
CA ASP A 97 6.65 1.47 5.47
C ASP A 97 5.95 1.10 4.16
N TYR A 98 6.24 1.87 3.13
CA TYR A 98 5.72 1.70 1.78
C TYR A 98 6.87 1.42 0.82
N ARG A 99 6.74 0.33 0.03
CA ARG A 99 7.73 -0.14 -0.94
C ARG A 99 7.06 -0.81 -2.12
N SER A 100 7.66 -0.69 -3.29
CA SER A 100 7.34 -1.54 -4.44
C SER A 100 7.84 -2.99 -4.21
N ILE A 101 7.28 -3.96 -4.95
CA ILE A 101 7.78 -5.35 -4.91
C ILE A 101 9.27 -5.41 -5.27
N LYS A 102 9.70 -4.57 -6.21
CA LYS A 102 11.11 -4.48 -6.62
C LYS A 102 12.01 -4.06 -5.46
N GLU A 103 11.63 -2.99 -4.76
CA GLU A 103 12.36 -2.49 -3.59
C GLU A 103 12.42 -3.53 -2.46
N HIS A 104 11.34 -4.29 -2.25
CA HIS A 104 11.37 -5.43 -1.32
C HIS A 104 12.35 -6.52 -1.72
N LEU A 105 12.49 -6.81 -3.02
CA LEU A 105 13.47 -7.80 -3.50
C LEU A 105 14.91 -7.27 -3.44
N GLU A 106 15.10 -5.96 -3.61
CA GLU A 106 16.40 -5.28 -3.55
C GLU A 106 16.88 -4.98 -2.11
N ASP A 107 16.05 -5.19 -1.08
CA ASP A 107 16.23 -4.65 0.28
C ASP A 107 16.43 -3.13 0.31
N ALA A 108 15.81 -2.40 -0.61
CA ALA A 108 15.85 -0.95 -0.59
C ALA A 108 15.14 -0.41 0.66
N GLU A 109 15.59 0.75 1.16
CA GLU A 109 14.91 1.46 2.24
C GLU A 109 13.54 1.94 1.75
N GLY A 110 12.50 1.65 2.52
CA GLY A 110 11.15 2.09 2.19
C GLY A 110 10.89 3.52 2.60
N VAL A 111 9.79 4.06 2.10
CA VAL A 111 9.34 5.41 2.43
C VAL A 111 8.33 5.34 3.55
N GLY A 112 8.59 6.06 4.64
CA GLY A 112 7.62 6.26 5.72
C GLY A 112 6.49 7.17 5.27
N ILE A 113 5.25 6.67 5.31
CA ILE A 113 4.05 7.43 4.97
C ILE A 113 2.98 7.25 6.04
N PHE A 114 2.26 8.31 6.40
CA PHE A 114 1.10 8.16 7.29
C PHE A 114 -0.09 7.58 6.53
N ALA A 115 -0.69 6.55 7.10
CA ALA A 115 -1.83 5.87 6.48
C ALA A 115 -2.88 5.47 7.53
N ALA A 116 -4.11 5.27 7.07
CA ALA A 116 -5.18 4.67 7.86
C ALA A 116 -5.76 3.47 7.12
N ARG A 117 -5.97 2.35 7.80
CA ARG A 117 -6.61 1.16 7.20
C ARG A 117 -8.04 1.02 7.70
N VAL A 118 -8.93 0.63 6.78
CA VAL A 118 -10.33 0.33 7.06
C VAL A 118 -10.67 -1.02 6.45
N TRP A 119 -11.29 -1.88 7.24
CA TRP A 119 -11.71 -3.20 6.77
C TRP A 119 -12.92 -3.10 5.84
N ILE A 120 -12.86 -3.77 4.69
CA ILE A 120 -13.97 -3.87 3.74
C ILE A 120 -14.72 -5.19 3.94
N LYS A 121 -14.00 -6.28 3.73
CA LYS A 121 -14.55 -7.63 3.73
C LYS A 121 -13.44 -8.65 3.90
N THR A 122 -13.84 -9.83 4.34
CA THR A 122 -13.00 -11.02 4.33
C THR A 122 -13.41 -11.89 3.15
N THR A 123 -12.45 -12.22 2.29
CA THR A 123 -12.67 -13.02 1.08
C THR A 123 -11.98 -14.37 1.25
N SER A 124 -12.56 -15.42 0.66
CA SER A 124 -11.97 -16.75 0.58
C SER A 124 -11.76 -17.13 -0.88
N GLN A 125 -10.63 -17.77 -1.17
CA GLN A 125 -10.37 -18.37 -2.49
C GLN A 125 -10.88 -19.80 -2.52
N VAL A 126 -12.20 -19.98 -2.64
CA VAL A 126 -12.89 -21.29 -2.53
C VAL A 126 -12.32 -22.35 -3.49
N GLU A 127 -11.73 -21.93 -4.60
CA GLU A 127 -11.13 -22.82 -5.61
C GLU A 127 -9.78 -23.41 -5.18
N ILE A 128 -9.05 -22.76 -4.28
CA ILE A 128 -7.67 -23.09 -3.91
C ILE A 128 -7.59 -23.49 -2.43
N SER A 129 -8.23 -22.73 -1.54
CA SER A 129 -8.13 -22.92 -0.09
C SER A 129 -9.38 -22.46 0.65
N SER A 130 -9.62 -23.04 1.83
CA SER A 130 -10.59 -22.51 2.80
C SER A 130 -10.04 -21.32 3.58
N GLU A 131 -8.76 -20.98 3.39
CA GLU A 131 -8.11 -19.85 4.02
C GLU A 131 -8.71 -18.52 3.56
N LYS A 132 -8.88 -17.63 4.52
CA LYS A 132 -9.53 -16.35 4.36
C LYS A 132 -8.49 -15.25 4.51
N PHE A 133 -8.54 -14.28 3.61
CA PHE A 133 -7.74 -13.07 3.69
C PHE A 133 -8.64 -11.84 3.71
N ASN A 134 -8.13 -10.76 4.25
CA ASN A 134 -8.87 -9.52 4.34
C ASN A 134 -8.56 -8.61 3.15
N GLN A 135 -9.60 -7.97 2.63
CA GLN A 135 -9.49 -6.82 1.77
C GLN A 135 -9.72 -5.56 2.61
N MET A 136 -8.77 -4.63 2.54
CA MET A 136 -8.75 -3.39 3.29
C MET A 136 -8.75 -2.21 2.32
N GLN A 137 -9.29 -1.07 2.74
CA GLN A 137 -9.00 0.23 2.14
C GLN A 137 -7.92 0.90 2.96
N VAL A 138 -6.87 1.37 2.29
CA VAL A 138 -5.83 2.18 2.90
C VAL A 138 -6.00 3.60 2.40
N PHE A 139 -6.20 4.54 3.32
CA PHE A 139 -6.26 5.96 3.07
C PHE A 139 -4.88 6.56 3.24
N THR A 140 -4.43 7.30 2.23
CA THR A 140 -3.19 8.09 2.24
C THR A 140 -3.49 9.51 1.79
N SER A 141 -2.53 10.41 2.01
CA SER A 141 -2.60 11.74 1.41
C SER A 141 -2.49 11.64 -0.11
N ARG A 142 -3.18 12.53 -0.82
CA ARG A 142 -3.21 12.57 -2.30
C ARG A 142 -1.84 12.80 -2.93
N SER A 143 -0.90 13.39 -2.20
CA SER A 143 0.45 13.66 -2.71
C SER A 143 1.41 12.49 -2.52
N GLU A 144 1.00 11.40 -1.87
CA GLU A 144 1.84 10.21 -1.73
C GLU A 144 1.85 9.43 -3.07
N PRO A 145 3.02 8.95 -3.52
CA PRO A 145 3.19 8.34 -4.84
C PRO A 145 2.76 6.87 -4.88
N VAL A 146 1.61 6.52 -4.29
CA VAL A 146 1.17 5.11 -4.21
C VAL A 146 0.62 4.62 -5.55
N GLU A 147 1.15 3.50 -6.03
CA GLU A 147 0.78 2.86 -7.29
C GLU A 147 0.28 1.42 -7.07
N VAL A 148 -0.29 0.83 -8.13
CA VAL A 148 -0.79 -0.55 -8.10
C VAL A 148 0.40 -1.51 -8.12
N GLY A 149 0.38 -2.52 -7.25
CA GLY A 149 1.48 -3.47 -7.08
C GLY A 149 2.41 -3.13 -5.92
N ASP A 150 2.29 -1.94 -5.33
CA ASP A 150 3.05 -1.58 -4.13
C ASP A 150 2.56 -2.31 -2.88
N VAL A 151 3.40 -2.30 -1.85
CA VAL A 151 3.18 -3.02 -0.61
C VAL A 151 3.27 -2.06 0.58
N PHE A 152 2.22 -2.08 1.40
CA PHE A 152 2.20 -1.42 2.71
C PHE A 152 2.54 -2.41 3.82
N THR A 153 3.44 -2.02 4.72
CA THR A 153 3.78 -2.80 5.90
C THR A 153 3.29 -2.08 7.17
N PHE A 154 2.18 -2.57 7.74
CA PHE A 154 1.61 -2.10 9.01
C PHE A 154 2.03 -3.03 10.15
N SER A 155 2.85 -2.57 11.10
CA SER A 155 3.12 -3.29 12.36
C SER A 155 3.33 -4.82 12.21
N SER A 156 4.05 -5.27 11.18
CA SER A 156 4.34 -6.68 10.74
C SER A 156 3.42 -7.36 9.71
N LYS A 157 2.30 -6.74 9.32
CA LYS A 157 1.43 -7.25 8.25
C LYS A 157 1.65 -6.51 6.95
N GLN A 158 1.71 -7.25 5.85
CA GLN A 158 1.90 -6.70 4.52
C GLN A 158 0.60 -6.70 3.73
N TYR A 159 0.36 -5.65 2.97
CA TYR A 159 -0.82 -5.49 2.13
C TYR A 159 -0.39 -5.05 0.75
N ILE A 160 -0.76 -5.80 -0.29
CA ILE A 160 -0.49 -5.42 -1.67
C ILE A 160 -1.62 -4.55 -2.22
N VAL A 161 -1.27 -3.47 -2.91
CA VAL A 161 -2.20 -2.56 -3.58
C VAL A 161 -2.68 -3.19 -4.88
N THR A 162 -3.99 -3.38 -5.01
CA THR A 162 -4.60 -3.90 -6.24
C THR A 162 -5.27 -2.82 -7.07
N GLU A 163 -5.75 -1.75 -6.44
CA GLU A 163 -6.38 -0.62 -7.11
C GLU A 163 -6.14 0.67 -6.32
N VAL A 164 -5.96 1.79 -7.02
CA VAL A 164 -5.81 3.12 -6.42
C VAL A 164 -6.80 4.07 -7.07
N TYR A 165 -7.55 4.82 -6.26
CA TYR A 165 -8.45 5.85 -6.74
C TYR A 165 -8.53 7.05 -5.78
N PRO A 166 -8.82 8.26 -6.29
CA PRO A 166 -9.04 9.42 -5.45
C PRO A 166 -10.43 9.35 -4.78
N SER A 167 -10.49 9.62 -3.48
CA SER A 167 -11.76 9.75 -2.76
C SER A 167 -12.43 11.09 -3.02
N THR A 168 -13.74 11.13 -2.81
CA THR A 168 -14.53 12.39 -2.88
C THR A 168 -14.13 13.41 -1.82
N ALA A 169 -13.54 12.95 -0.72
CA ALA A 169 -13.03 13.81 0.36
C ALA A 169 -11.63 14.39 0.05
N GLY A 170 -10.99 13.95 -1.04
CA GLY A 170 -9.67 14.43 -1.47
C GLY A 170 -8.48 13.67 -0.90
N HIS A 171 -8.72 12.50 -0.32
CA HIS A 171 -7.70 11.53 0.06
C HIS A 171 -7.44 10.56 -1.11
N GLN A 172 -6.31 9.88 -1.09
CA GLN A 172 -6.07 8.75 -1.97
C GLN A 172 -6.49 7.46 -1.25
N VAL A 173 -7.20 6.59 -1.96
CA VAL A 173 -7.69 5.32 -1.42
C VAL A 173 -7.11 4.20 -2.25
N SER A 174 -6.46 3.27 -1.55
CA SER A 174 -5.90 2.06 -2.13
C SER A 174 -6.73 0.88 -1.65
N ILE A 175 -7.20 0.04 -2.56
CA ILE A 175 -7.75 -1.27 -2.20
C ILE A 175 -6.57 -2.20 -2.09
N CYS A 176 -6.44 -2.84 -0.93
CA CYS A 176 -5.32 -3.68 -0.62
C CYS A 176 -5.76 -5.06 -0.15
N GLU A 177 -4.96 -6.07 -0.47
CA GLU A 177 -5.14 -7.45 -0.02
C GLU A 177 -4.07 -7.82 1.01
N GLU A 178 -4.49 -8.38 2.14
CA GLU A 178 -3.56 -8.87 3.16
C GLU A 178 -2.74 -10.04 2.58
N LEU A 179 -1.42 -9.90 2.54
CA LEU A 179 -0.50 -10.94 2.09
C LEU A 179 -0.30 -12.00 3.18
N ASP A 180 0.01 -13.22 2.74
CA ASP A 180 0.31 -14.33 3.66
C ASP A 180 1.60 -14.05 4.43
N LYS A 181 1.68 -14.61 5.65
CA LYS A 181 2.87 -14.47 6.48
C LYS A 181 4.08 -15.08 5.76
N GLY A 182 5.16 -14.31 5.64
CA GLY A 182 6.36 -14.74 4.91
C GLY A 182 6.18 -14.69 3.39
N ALA A 183 5.47 -13.66 2.89
CA ALA A 183 5.38 -13.37 1.46
C ALA A 183 6.77 -13.18 0.85
N LEU A 184 7.65 -12.43 1.50
CA LEU A 184 9.06 -12.37 1.12
C LEU A 184 9.84 -13.55 1.74
N GLU A 185 10.48 -14.35 0.88
CA GLU A 185 11.24 -15.53 1.27
C GLU A 185 12.52 -15.66 0.42
N VAL A 186 13.55 -16.29 0.97
CA VAL A 186 14.74 -16.72 0.21
C VAL A 186 14.54 -18.17 -0.24
N GLY A 187 14.32 -18.37 -1.53
CA GLY A 187 14.28 -19.68 -2.15
C GLY A 187 15.66 -20.15 -2.62
N VAL A 188 15.75 -21.43 -2.97
CA VAL A 188 16.97 -22.03 -3.53
C VAL A 188 16.65 -22.60 -4.91
N VAL A 189 17.40 -22.16 -5.91
CA VAL A 189 17.41 -22.77 -7.24
C VAL A 189 18.58 -23.75 -7.27
N SER A 190 18.30 -25.01 -7.55
CA SER A 190 19.33 -26.05 -7.67
C SER A 190 19.54 -26.36 -9.15
N ASP A 191 20.73 -26.06 -9.64
CA ASP A 191 21.17 -26.49 -10.96
C ASP A 191 21.97 -27.79 -10.82
N GLU A 192 21.56 -28.83 -11.53
CA GLU A 192 22.28 -30.12 -11.56
C GLU A 192 23.07 -30.21 -12.87
N VAL A 193 24.39 -30.34 -12.76
CA VAL A 193 25.28 -30.57 -13.89
C VAL A 193 25.94 -31.93 -13.72
N TYR A 194 25.77 -32.80 -14.71
CA TYR A 194 26.46 -34.09 -14.73
C TYR A 194 27.93 -33.89 -15.04
N ASP A 195 28.82 -34.37 -14.17
CA ASP A 195 30.25 -34.43 -14.41
C ASP A 195 30.61 -35.82 -15.00
N PRO A 196 30.95 -35.89 -16.30
CA PRO A 196 31.27 -37.15 -16.96
C PRO A 196 32.63 -37.73 -16.52
N ILE A 197 33.48 -36.97 -15.84
CA ILE A 197 34.80 -37.44 -15.38
C ILE A 197 34.67 -38.20 -14.06
N THR A 198 33.86 -37.68 -13.15
CA THR A 198 33.64 -38.29 -11.83
C THR A 198 32.40 -39.17 -11.77
N GLU A 199 31.59 -39.18 -12.84
CA GLU A 199 30.27 -39.82 -12.91
C GLU A 199 29.33 -39.38 -11.77
N THR A 200 29.48 -38.14 -11.31
CA THR A 200 28.65 -37.56 -10.24
C THR A 200 27.78 -36.41 -10.75
N MET A 201 26.65 -36.20 -10.08
CA MET A 201 25.85 -34.99 -10.26
C MET A 201 26.44 -33.91 -9.35
N GLN A 202 26.92 -32.83 -9.94
CA GLN A 202 27.29 -31.64 -9.19
C GLN A 202 26.07 -30.72 -9.09
N THR A 203 25.55 -30.56 -7.88
CA THR A 203 24.47 -29.62 -7.60
C THR A 203 25.06 -28.27 -7.19
N THR A 204 24.64 -27.21 -7.87
CA THR A 204 24.95 -25.83 -7.48
C THR A 204 23.68 -25.15 -7.00
N ASP A 205 23.64 -24.81 -5.71
CA ASP A 205 22.52 -24.11 -5.11
C ASP A 205 22.74 -22.59 -5.17
N LYS A 206 21.76 -21.89 -5.72
CA LYS A 206 21.74 -20.43 -5.82
C LYS A 206 20.58 -19.88 -4.98
N PRO A 207 20.86 -19.14 -3.90
CA PRO A 207 19.80 -18.47 -3.15
C PRO A 207 19.22 -17.32 -3.99
N ILE A 208 17.90 -17.23 -4.06
CA ILE A 208 17.18 -16.17 -4.74
C ILE A 208 16.05 -15.67 -3.85
N LYS A 209 15.89 -14.34 -3.76
CA LYS A 209 14.72 -13.77 -3.08
C LYS A 209 13.49 -13.87 -3.96
N VAL A 210 12.40 -14.26 -3.33
CA VAL A 210 11.11 -14.48 -3.98
C VAL A 210 10.04 -13.81 -3.16
N PHE A 211 9.24 -12.99 -3.82
CA PHE A 211 8.04 -12.41 -3.24
C PHE A 211 6.83 -13.23 -3.68
N LYS A 212 6.24 -13.99 -2.77
CA LYS A 212 5.07 -14.85 -3.02
C LYS A 212 3.81 -14.00 -3.07
N LEU A 213 3.05 -14.19 -4.13
CA LEU A 213 1.79 -13.51 -4.39
C LEU A 213 0.70 -14.54 -4.66
N ARG A 214 -0.54 -14.14 -4.37
CA ARG A 214 -1.70 -14.90 -4.81
C ARG A 214 -1.94 -14.59 -6.27
N TRP A 215 -2.27 -15.63 -7.03
CA TRP A 215 -2.44 -15.55 -8.47
C TRP A 215 -3.46 -14.49 -8.91
N GLN A 216 -4.59 -14.39 -8.21
CA GLN A 216 -5.64 -13.42 -8.52
C GLN A 216 -5.22 -11.96 -8.30
N SER A 217 -4.19 -11.73 -7.50
CA SER A 217 -3.75 -10.38 -7.14
C SER A 217 -2.92 -9.73 -8.25
N HIS A 218 -2.21 -10.52 -9.10
CA HIS A 218 -1.23 -9.94 -10.02
C HIS A 218 -0.93 -10.72 -11.32
N PHE A 219 -1.78 -11.64 -11.76
CA PHE A 219 -1.57 -12.42 -12.99
C PHE A 219 -2.55 -12.07 -14.11
N ASP A 220 -2.04 -11.87 -15.33
CA ASP A 220 -2.87 -11.63 -16.53
C ASP A 220 -2.85 -12.83 -17.49
N TYR A 221 -4.02 -13.21 -17.99
CA TYR A 221 -4.13 -14.11 -19.13
C TYR A 221 -3.99 -13.32 -20.43
N LEU A 222 -2.77 -13.30 -20.98
CA LEU A 222 -2.48 -12.56 -22.21
C LEU A 222 -2.84 -13.33 -23.48
N SER A 223 -2.78 -14.66 -23.47
CA SER A 223 -3.02 -15.48 -24.66
C SER A 223 -3.58 -16.87 -24.35
N LEU A 224 -4.17 -17.53 -25.36
CA LEU A 224 -4.61 -18.93 -25.27
C LEU A 224 -3.46 -19.93 -25.01
N ALA A 225 -2.21 -19.53 -25.27
CA ALA A 225 -1.03 -20.35 -25.04
C ALA A 225 -0.49 -20.23 -23.60
N THR A 226 -1.00 -19.27 -22.81
CA THR A 226 -0.62 -19.11 -21.42
C THR A 226 -1.17 -20.32 -20.63
N PRO A 227 -0.32 -21.05 -19.88
CA PRO A 227 -0.78 -22.22 -19.14
C PRO A 227 -1.85 -21.82 -18.13
N ASN A 228 -2.91 -22.61 -18.06
CA ASN A 228 -3.97 -22.40 -17.08
C ASN A 228 -3.43 -22.62 -15.68
N PHE A 229 -3.86 -21.77 -14.76
CA PHE A 229 -3.55 -21.91 -13.35
C PHE A 229 -4.30 -23.12 -12.78
N GLU A 230 -3.59 -24.01 -12.07
CA GLU A 230 -4.16 -25.18 -11.43
C GLU A 230 -4.22 -25.00 -9.91
N ARG A 231 -5.00 -25.86 -9.25
CA ARG A 231 -5.14 -25.81 -7.79
C ARG A 231 -3.79 -26.07 -7.12
N GLY A 232 -3.39 -25.15 -6.26
CA GLY A 232 -2.13 -25.23 -5.51
C GLY A 232 -0.93 -24.61 -6.21
N ASP A 233 -1.10 -24.06 -7.41
CA ASP A 233 -0.08 -23.20 -8.02
C ASP A 233 0.03 -21.88 -7.22
N ILE A 234 1.18 -21.21 -7.33
CA ILE A 234 1.43 -19.88 -6.73
C ILE A 234 2.07 -18.95 -7.75
N GLN A 235 2.07 -17.65 -7.47
CA GLN A 235 2.84 -16.67 -8.22
C GLN A 235 4.04 -16.21 -7.36
N GLY A 236 5.22 -16.15 -7.95
CA GLY A 236 6.43 -15.68 -7.27
C GLY A 236 7.11 -14.60 -8.09
N ALA A 237 7.52 -13.50 -7.46
CA ALA A 237 8.24 -12.42 -8.12
C ALA A 237 9.73 -12.44 -7.74
N THR A 238 10.63 -12.25 -8.70
CA THR A 238 12.09 -12.22 -8.52
C THR A 238 12.75 -11.14 -9.38
N LEU A 239 13.98 -10.74 -9.04
CA LEU A 239 14.77 -9.81 -9.87
C LEU A 239 15.52 -10.52 -11.01
N THR A 240 15.78 -11.82 -10.85
CA THR A 240 16.45 -12.63 -11.86
C THR A 240 15.43 -13.49 -12.60
N GLN A 241 15.49 -13.48 -13.92
CA GLN A 241 14.67 -14.38 -14.73
C GLN A 241 15.08 -15.84 -14.48
N LEU A 242 14.11 -16.66 -14.06
CA LEU A 242 14.25 -18.11 -14.01
C LEU A 242 13.78 -18.70 -15.34
N GLU A 243 14.43 -19.76 -15.80
CA GLU A 243 14.01 -20.44 -17.03
C GLU A 243 12.77 -21.30 -16.77
N ILE A 244 11.95 -21.50 -17.81
CA ILE A 244 10.82 -22.41 -17.73
C ILE A 244 11.36 -23.83 -17.52
N GLY A 245 10.81 -24.54 -16.54
CA GLY A 245 11.27 -25.87 -16.13
C GLY A 245 12.24 -25.87 -14.94
N THR A 246 12.85 -24.73 -14.60
CA THR A 246 13.70 -24.59 -13.41
C THR A 246 12.91 -24.96 -12.15
N VAL A 247 13.58 -25.65 -11.21
CA VAL A 247 13.01 -26.02 -9.93
C VAL A 247 13.53 -25.09 -8.84
N LEU A 248 12.59 -24.36 -8.23
CA LEU A 248 12.78 -23.44 -7.13
C LEU A 248 12.25 -24.08 -5.84
N THR A 249 13.05 -24.13 -4.79
CA THR A 249 12.62 -24.62 -3.47
C THR A 249 12.25 -23.44 -2.58
N LEU A 250 11.00 -23.38 -2.13
CA LEU A 250 10.47 -22.39 -1.18
C LEU A 250 9.84 -23.13 0.00
N SER A 251 10.19 -22.77 1.23
CA SER A 251 9.64 -23.36 2.46
C SER A 251 9.73 -24.90 2.48
N ASN A 252 10.83 -25.46 1.98
CA ASN A 252 11.07 -26.90 1.79
C ASN A 252 10.12 -27.59 0.79
N VAL A 253 9.40 -26.83 -0.03
CA VAL A 253 8.54 -27.34 -1.11
C VAL A 253 9.20 -26.98 -2.44
N ARG A 254 9.24 -27.96 -3.36
CA ARG A 254 9.79 -27.79 -4.71
C ARG A 254 8.69 -27.28 -5.65
N TRP A 255 9.03 -26.24 -6.39
CA TRP A 255 8.16 -25.56 -7.35
C TRP A 255 8.86 -25.52 -8.71
N ARG A 256 8.17 -25.93 -9.77
CA ARG A 256 8.62 -25.79 -11.15
C ARG A 256 8.07 -24.50 -11.75
N VAL A 257 8.92 -23.75 -12.44
CA VAL A 257 8.53 -22.58 -13.22
C VAL A 257 7.82 -23.03 -14.50
N ASN A 258 6.56 -22.65 -14.67
CA ASN A 258 5.76 -22.99 -15.87
C ASN A 258 5.68 -21.84 -16.87
N HIS A 259 5.66 -20.61 -16.37
CA HIS A 259 5.53 -19.41 -17.19
C HIS A 259 6.22 -18.24 -16.51
N VAL A 260 6.72 -17.30 -17.31
CA VAL A 260 7.41 -16.11 -16.85
C VAL A 260 6.83 -14.89 -17.53
N GLN A 261 6.56 -13.85 -16.76
CA GLN A 261 6.13 -12.54 -17.24
C GLN A 261 7.02 -11.47 -16.63
N GLN A 262 7.42 -10.48 -17.42
CA GLN A 262 8.22 -9.36 -16.92
C GLN A 262 7.35 -8.10 -16.83
N ARG A 263 7.46 -7.37 -15.72
CA ARG A 263 6.91 -6.02 -15.57
C ARG A 263 7.86 -5.18 -14.74
N GLU A 264 8.16 -3.96 -15.19
CA GLU A 264 8.89 -2.94 -14.39
C GLU A 264 10.24 -3.42 -13.80
N GLY A 265 10.91 -4.35 -14.49
CA GLY A 265 12.18 -4.91 -14.04
C GLY A 265 12.07 -6.05 -13.01
N VAL A 266 10.85 -6.53 -12.74
CA VAL A 266 10.56 -7.71 -11.93
C VAL A 266 10.03 -8.84 -12.82
N TYR A 267 10.46 -10.06 -12.55
CA TYR A 267 9.98 -11.27 -13.22
C TYR A 267 8.97 -12.00 -12.34
N PHE A 268 7.75 -12.12 -12.82
CA PHE A 268 6.67 -12.87 -12.22
C PHE A 268 6.63 -14.28 -12.81
N HIS A 269 6.78 -15.27 -11.95
CA HIS A 269 6.82 -16.69 -12.29
C HIS A 269 5.51 -17.35 -11.86
N HIS A 270 4.91 -18.09 -12.78
CA HIS A 270 3.89 -19.09 -12.45
C HIS A 270 4.60 -20.34 -11.95
N LEU A 271 4.40 -20.65 -10.68
CA LEU A 271 5.06 -21.74 -9.98
C LEU A 271 4.05 -22.87 -9.71
N ARG A 272 4.36 -24.07 -10.18
CA ARG A 272 3.59 -25.29 -9.93
C ARG A 272 4.36 -26.25 -9.06
N ARG A 273 3.69 -26.93 -8.15
CA ARG A 273 4.35 -27.93 -7.30
C ARG A 273 4.98 -29.04 -8.18
N ALA A 274 6.26 -29.30 -7.96
CA ALA A 274 7.07 -30.28 -8.72
C ALA A 274 6.91 -31.71 -8.20
#